data_AF-A0A136NBR5-F1
#
_entry.id   AF-A0A136NBR5-F1
#
_cell.length_a   1.000
_cell.length_b   1.000
_cell.length_c   1.000
_cell.angle_alpha   90.00
_cell.angle_beta   90.00
_cell.angle_gamma   90.00
#
_symmetry.space_group_name_H-M   'P 1'
#
loop_
_entity.id
_entity.type
_entity.pdbx_description
1 polymer ?
#
loop_
_entity_poly.entity_id
_entity_poly.type
_entity_poly.pdbx_seq_one_letter_code
_entity_poly.pdbx_strand_id
1 'polypeptide(L)'
;MNKGFFLLILMIPIFSNSFAFKKKRKIKENISIEKAERMIASNHVRNKGRIYEIVVNTKMKNIIIDSLWFGATPVPCDVYDFATQQKQVGKLPVGKYLIRANQDLYKNYSNQIDSTSAYIQFQAPTIMKGILMIMYWENTNRKYMPIYHVTDKPQKPLRN
;
A
#
# COMPACT_ATOMS: atom_id res chain seq x y z
N MET A 1 61.59 -38.97 44.86
CA MET A 1 60.19 -38.75 45.27
C MET A 1 59.82 -37.31 44.99
N ASN A 2 58.79 -37.08 44.16
CA ASN A 2 57.84 -35.95 44.15
C ASN A 2 58.41 -34.51 44.30
N LYS A 3 58.19 -33.52 43.43
CA LYS A 3 56.95 -33.14 42.73
C LYS A 3 57.33 -32.22 41.55
N GLY A 4 56.95 -32.58 40.32
CA GLY A 4 56.90 -31.64 39.20
C GLY A 4 55.59 -30.86 39.27
N PHE A 5 55.65 -29.55 39.49
CA PHE A 5 54.50 -28.65 39.48
C PHE A 5 54.13 -28.35 38.01
N PHE A 6 53.04 -28.93 37.53
CA PHE A 6 52.48 -28.66 36.21
C PHE A 6 51.45 -27.53 36.36
N LEU A 7 51.82 -26.31 35.97
CA LEU A 7 50.88 -25.18 35.91
C LEU A 7 50.36 -25.06 34.47
N LEU A 8 49.21 -25.67 34.22
CA LEU A 8 48.52 -25.66 32.93
C LEU A 8 47.87 -24.28 32.74
N ILE A 9 48.46 -23.42 31.90
CA ILE A 9 47.87 -22.13 31.49
C ILE A 9 46.67 -22.43 30.57
N LEU A 10 45.48 -22.21 31.10
CA LEU A 10 44.21 -22.34 30.40
C LEU A 10 44.04 -21.13 29.46
N MET A 11 44.44 -21.29 28.19
CA MET A 11 44.10 -20.39 27.09
C MET A 11 42.62 -20.59 26.73
N ILE A 12 41.74 -19.80 27.35
CA ILE A 12 40.36 -19.67 26.91
C ILE A 12 40.36 -18.71 25.72
N PRO A 13 40.02 -19.13 24.49
CA PRO A 13 39.82 -18.18 23.41
C PRO A 13 38.57 -17.36 23.73
N ILE A 14 38.78 -16.10 24.09
CA ILE A 14 37.73 -15.09 24.15
C ILE A 14 37.27 -14.90 22.71
N PHE A 15 36.28 -15.68 22.28
CA PHE A 15 35.49 -15.39 21.08
C PHE A 15 34.73 -14.10 21.37
N SER A 16 35.37 -12.98 21.11
CA SER A 16 34.74 -11.69 20.90
C SER A 16 33.85 -11.82 19.67
N ASN A 17 32.62 -12.32 19.89
CA ASN A 17 31.52 -12.16 18.96
C ASN A 17 31.24 -10.66 18.86
N SER A 18 32.00 -9.99 18.00
CA SER A 18 31.65 -8.68 17.48
C SER A 18 30.33 -8.84 16.73
N PHE A 19 29.23 -8.65 17.45
CA PHE A 19 27.92 -8.40 16.86
C PHE A 19 28.02 -7.08 16.10
N ALA A 20 28.53 -7.15 14.88
CA ALA A 20 28.46 -6.09 13.91
C ALA A 20 26.97 -5.90 13.58
N PHE A 21 26.31 -5.01 14.31
CA PHE A 21 25.01 -4.47 13.92
C PHE A 21 25.18 -3.87 12.53
N LYS A 22 24.90 -4.66 11.48
CA LYS A 22 24.80 -4.18 10.10
C LYS A 22 23.72 -3.11 10.10
N LYS A 23 24.14 -1.85 10.11
CA LYS A 23 23.29 -0.67 9.95
C LYS A 23 22.40 -0.92 8.73
N LYS A 24 21.12 -1.17 8.97
CA LYS A 24 20.12 -1.47 7.93
C LYS A 24 20.12 -0.28 6.98
N ARG A 25 20.75 -0.42 5.80
CA ARG A 25 20.75 0.65 4.78
C ARG A 25 19.29 0.96 4.48
N LYS A 26 18.85 2.18 4.81
CA LYS A 26 17.51 2.67 4.51
C LYS A 26 17.42 2.72 2.98
N ILE A 27 16.80 1.71 2.37
CA ILE A 27 16.62 1.65 0.92
C ILE A 27 15.80 2.89 0.55
N LYS A 28 16.35 3.74 -0.32
CA LYS A 28 15.67 4.96 -0.76
C LYS A 28 14.52 4.52 -1.66
N GLU A 29 13.30 4.60 -1.14
CA GLU A 29 12.10 4.24 -1.89
C GLU A 29 11.83 5.27 -2.99
N ASN A 30 11.55 4.77 -4.20
CA ASN A 30 11.27 5.57 -5.40
C ASN A 30 9.87 6.16 -5.42
N ILE A 31 8.99 5.68 -4.54
CA ILE A 31 7.70 6.27 -4.24
C ILE A 31 7.68 6.56 -2.74
N SER A 32 7.18 7.73 -2.37
CA SER A 32 6.84 8.02 -0.97
C SER A 32 5.37 8.41 -0.84
N ILE A 33 4.74 7.94 0.22
CA ILE A 33 3.37 8.30 0.59
C ILE A 33 3.44 9.59 1.40
N GLU A 34 2.75 10.63 0.95
CA GLU A 34 2.66 11.90 1.68
C GLU A 34 1.38 11.97 2.51
N LYS A 35 0.30 11.37 2.01
CA LYS A 35 -1.00 11.37 2.67
C LYS A 35 -1.79 10.14 2.26
N ALA A 36 -2.54 9.55 3.18
CA ALA A 36 -3.51 8.52 2.86
C ALA A 36 -4.76 8.72 3.69
N GLU A 37 -5.90 8.81 3.01
CA GLU A 37 -7.18 9.09 3.62
C GLU A 37 -8.26 8.14 3.13
N ARG A 38 -9.20 7.84 4.01
CA ARG A 38 -10.39 7.05 3.70
C ARG A 38 -11.63 7.93 3.88
N MET A 39 -12.55 7.85 2.94
CA MET A 39 -13.89 8.42 3.09
C MET A 39 -14.95 7.34 2.84
N ILE A 40 -16.05 7.45 3.58
CA ILE A 40 -17.25 6.66 3.33
C ILE A 40 -18.15 7.51 2.45
N ALA A 41 -18.38 7.07 1.22
CA ALA A 41 -19.44 7.65 0.41
C ALA A 41 -20.76 6.94 0.77
N SER A 42 -21.84 7.71 0.89
CA SER A 42 -23.18 7.17 1.17
C SER A 42 -24.20 7.94 0.35
N ASN A 43 -25.18 7.24 -0.21
CA ASN A 43 -26.46 7.84 -0.53
C ASN A 43 -27.45 7.38 0.54
N HIS A 44 -28.47 8.18 0.83
CA HIS A 44 -29.52 7.93 1.83
C HIS A 44 -30.19 6.53 1.79
N VAL A 45 -29.93 5.72 0.75
CA VAL A 45 -30.51 4.39 0.54
C VAL A 45 -29.55 3.24 0.90
N ARG A 46 -28.21 3.40 0.82
CA ARG A 46 -27.18 2.36 1.13
C ARG A 46 -25.79 2.97 1.32
N ASN A 47 -24.95 2.35 2.16
CA ASN A 47 -23.50 2.66 2.25
C ASN A 47 -22.86 2.46 0.87
N LYS A 48 -22.37 3.53 0.24
CA LYS A 48 -21.83 3.52 -1.13
C LYS A 48 -20.31 3.70 -1.10
N GLY A 49 -19.59 2.61 -0.85
CA GLY A 49 -18.16 2.53 -1.14
C GLY A 49 -17.24 3.22 -0.14
N ARG A 50 -16.19 2.50 0.29
CA ARG A 50 -15.04 3.08 0.99
C ARG A 50 -14.03 3.55 -0.05
N ILE A 51 -13.95 4.86 -0.23
CA ILE A 51 -13.02 5.48 -1.18
C ILE A 51 -11.73 5.80 -0.43
N TYR A 52 -10.62 5.33 -0.98
CA TYR A 52 -9.28 5.64 -0.51
C TYR A 52 -8.65 6.66 -1.44
N GLU A 53 -8.13 7.72 -0.86
CA GLU A 53 -7.35 8.77 -1.52
C GLU A 53 -5.93 8.75 -0.97
N ILE A 54 -4.95 8.44 -1.82
CA ILE A 54 -3.55 8.37 -1.43
C ILE A 54 -2.75 9.34 -2.28
N VAL A 55 -2.06 10.27 -1.61
CA VAL A 55 -1.15 11.20 -2.24
C VAL A 55 0.25 10.60 -2.21
N VAL A 56 0.80 10.35 -3.40
CA VAL A 56 2.14 9.80 -3.58
C VAL A 56 3.04 10.78 -4.30
N ASN A 57 4.34 10.66 -4.04
CA ASN A 57 5.38 11.38 -4.72
C ASN A 57 6.33 10.37 -5.37
N THR A 58 6.41 10.39 -6.70
CA THR A 58 7.32 9.56 -7.49
C THR A 58 8.65 10.30 -7.63
N LYS A 59 9.74 9.67 -7.21
CA LYS A 59 11.11 10.22 -7.27
C LYS A 59 11.88 9.75 -8.52
N MET A 60 11.25 8.94 -9.35
CA MET A 60 11.82 8.37 -10.56
C MET A 60 10.78 8.39 -11.70
N LYS A 61 11.27 8.47 -12.94
CA LYS A 61 10.45 8.34 -14.15
C LYS A 61 10.06 6.88 -14.40
N ASN A 62 9.04 6.64 -15.23
CA ASN A 62 8.60 5.32 -15.67
C ASN A 62 8.01 4.43 -14.56
N ILE A 63 7.41 5.04 -13.55
CA ILE A 63 6.59 4.32 -12.57
C ILE A 63 5.20 4.10 -13.14
N ILE A 64 4.66 2.88 -13.04
CA ILE A 64 3.26 2.59 -13.37
C ILE A 64 2.57 2.14 -12.10
N ILE A 65 1.58 2.90 -11.62
CA ILE A 65 0.73 2.43 -10.52
C ILE A 65 -0.27 1.44 -11.11
N ASP A 66 -0.28 0.23 -10.57
CA ASP A 66 -1.07 -0.88 -11.10
C ASP A 66 -2.40 -1.02 -10.33
N SER A 67 -2.31 -1.16 -9.01
CA SER A 67 -3.48 -1.42 -8.17
C SER A 67 -3.21 -1.08 -6.71
N LEU A 68 -4.28 -0.88 -5.94
CA LEU A 68 -4.23 -0.91 -4.49
C LEU A 68 -4.63 -2.29 -3.99
N TRP A 69 -3.88 -2.83 -3.05
CA TRP A 69 -4.14 -4.13 -2.47
C TRP A 69 -4.63 -3.96 -1.04
N PHE A 70 -5.76 -4.60 -0.74
CA PHE A 70 -6.32 -4.68 0.60
C PHE A 70 -6.09 -6.10 1.11
N GLY A 71 -4.95 -6.31 1.79
CA GLY A 71 -4.46 -7.66 2.03
C GLY A 71 -4.14 -8.38 0.71
N ALA A 72 -4.79 -9.51 0.44
CA ALA A 72 -4.60 -10.28 -0.79
C ALA A 72 -5.51 -9.85 -1.95
N THR A 73 -6.37 -8.84 -1.75
CA THR A 73 -7.35 -8.44 -2.77
C THR A 73 -6.83 -7.25 -3.58
N PRO A 74 -6.50 -7.41 -4.87
CA PRO A 74 -6.22 -6.28 -5.75
C PRO A 74 -7.49 -5.46 -5.97
N VAL A 75 -7.36 -4.15 -6.07
CA VAL A 75 -8.40 -3.15 -6.39
C VAL A 75 -7.83 -2.17 -7.42
N PRO A 76 -8.45 -2.02 -8.60
CA PRO A 76 -7.97 -1.08 -9.60
C PRO A 76 -8.15 0.33 -9.08
N CYS A 77 -7.23 1.20 -9.48
CA CYS A 77 -7.20 2.58 -9.01
C CYS A 77 -7.05 3.54 -10.18
N ASP A 78 -7.64 4.71 -10.02
CA ASP A 78 -7.39 5.86 -10.87
C ASP A 78 -6.20 6.65 -10.33
N VAL A 79 -5.39 7.17 -11.23
CA VAL A 79 -4.27 8.05 -10.89
C VAL A 79 -4.50 9.41 -11.53
N TYR A 80 -4.35 10.47 -10.75
CA TYR A 80 -4.47 11.85 -11.19
C TYR A 80 -3.19 12.59 -10.88
N ASP A 81 -2.75 13.46 -11.78
CA ASP A 81 -1.72 14.43 -11.46
C ASP A 81 -2.25 15.39 -10.38
N PHE A 82 -1.47 15.63 -9.31
CA PHE A 82 -1.98 16.33 -8.14
C PHE A 82 -2.26 17.82 -8.44
N ALA A 83 -1.46 18.44 -9.31
CA ALA A 83 -1.59 19.86 -9.63
C ALA A 83 -2.73 20.12 -10.63
N THR A 84 -2.79 19.33 -11.69
CA THR A 84 -3.73 19.52 -12.80
C THR A 84 -5.05 18.77 -12.62
N GLN A 85 -5.10 17.78 -11.70
CA GLN A 85 -6.22 16.85 -11.52
C GLN A 85 -6.56 16.04 -12.78
N GLN A 86 -5.67 16.03 -13.79
CA GLN A 86 -5.86 15.25 -15.00
C GLN A 86 -5.54 13.78 -14.74
N LYS A 87 -6.42 12.89 -15.23
CA LYS A 87 -6.23 11.45 -15.14
C LYS A 87 -4.98 11.04 -15.94
N GLN A 88 -4.09 10.30 -15.29
CA GLN A 88 -2.87 9.76 -15.88
C GLN A 88 -3.08 8.28 -16.21
N VAL A 89 -2.60 7.86 -17.38
CA VAL A 89 -2.66 6.48 -17.85
C VAL A 89 -1.25 6.04 -18.23
N GLY A 90 -0.78 4.94 -17.64
CA GLY A 90 0.53 4.36 -17.96
C GLY A 90 1.69 4.94 -17.15
N LYS A 91 2.81 5.22 -17.84
CA LYS A 91 4.09 5.60 -17.21
C LYS A 91 4.04 7.03 -16.67
N LEU A 92 4.26 7.17 -15.38
CA LEU A 92 4.28 8.45 -14.68
C LEU A 92 5.69 9.07 -14.73
N PRO A 93 5.79 10.39 -15.00
CA PRO A 93 7.00 11.14 -14.72
C PRO A 93 7.24 11.31 -13.21
N VAL A 94 8.33 11.99 -12.87
CA VAL A 94 8.63 12.42 -11.49
C VAL A 94 7.60 13.49 -11.11
N GLY A 95 6.95 13.33 -9.97
CA GLY A 95 5.94 14.28 -9.53
C GLY A 95 5.04 13.76 -8.43
N LYS A 96 3.99 14.53 -8.15
CA LYS A 96 3.02 14.25 -7.10
C LYS A 96 1.69 13.83 -7.73
N TYR A 97 1.14 12.74 -7.24
CA TYR A 97 -0.06 12.11 -7.80
C TYR A 97 -1.07 11.78 -6.71
N LEU A 98 -2.34 11.88 -7.07
CA LEU A 98 -3.47 11.40 -6.28
C LEU A 98 -3.93 10.07 -6.85
N ILE A 99 -3.84 9.01 -6.05
CA ILE A 99 -4.39 7.70 -6.34
C ILE A 99 -5.75 7.61 -5.66
N ARG A 100 -6.78 7.25 -6.42
CA ARG A 100 -8.13 6.99 -5.92
C ARG A 100 -8.52 5.55 -6.20
N ALA A 101 -9.01 4.86 -5.18
CA ALA A 101 -9.63 3.55 -5.38
C ALA A 101 -10.89 3.43 -4.52
N ASN A 102 -11.89 2.76 -5.06
CA ASN A 102 -13.05 2.34 -4.28
C ASN A 102 -12.82 0.89 -3.85
N GLN A 103 -12.62 0.66 -2.56
CA GLN A 103 -12.41 -0.69 -2.01
C GLN A 103 -13.54 -1.65 -2.41
N ASP A 104 -14.76 -1.12 -2.57
CA ASP A 104 -15.95 -1.90 -2.88
C ASP A 104 -16.26 -1.95 -4.40
N LEU A 105 -15.33 -1.53 -5.28
CA LEU A 105 -15.53 -1.44 -6.73
C LEU A 105 -15.90 -2.79 -7.37
N TYR A 106 -15.28 -3.88 -6.93
CA TYR A 106 -15.52 -5.23 -7.45
C TYR A 106 -16.92 -5.79 -7.13
N LYS A 107 -17.77 -5.05 -6.40
CA LYS A 107 -19.07 -5.52 -5.94
C LYS A 107 -20.28 -4.84 -6.56
N ASN A 108 -20.12 -3.69 -7.23
CA ASN A 108 -21.26 -2.84 -7.59
C ASN A 108 -21.36 -2.43 -9.08
N TYR A 109 -20.37 -2.71 -9.92
CA TYR A 109 -20.31 -2.14 -11.29
C TYR A 109 -19.91 -3.13 -12.39
N SER A 110 -20.33 -4.40 -12.33
CA SER A 110 -20.02 -5.38 -13.38
C SER A 110 -20.96 -5.33 -14.61
N ASN A 111 -21.41 -4.16 -15.03
CA ASN A 111 -22.19 -3.95 -16.28
C ASN A 111 -23.71 -4.22 -16.21
N GLN A 112 -24.39 -3.99 -15.08
CA GLN A 112 -25.83 -4.28 -14.97
C GLN A 112 -26.71 -3.03 -15.20
N ILE A 113 -27.63 -3.14 -16.16
CA ILE A 113 -28.60 -2.09 -16.55
C ILE A 113 -29.90 -2.20 -15.73
N ASP A 114 -30.16 -3.35 -15.11
CA ASP A 114 -31.37 -3.63 -14.31
C ASP A 114 -31.09 -3.58 -12.79
N SER A 115 -31.92 -2.81 -12.07
CA SER A 115 -31.84 -2.60 -10.62
C SER A 115 -32.20 -3.86 -9.82
N THR A 116 -33.05 -4.74 -10.37
CA THR A 116 -33.44 -6.00 -9.73
C THR A 116 -32.29 -7.00 -9.79
N SER A 117 -31.66 -7.14 -10.95
CA SER A 117 -30.47 -7.98 -11.14
C SER A 117 -29.29 -7.50 -10.29
N ALA A 118 -29.08 -6.18 -10.20
CA ALA A 118 -28.07 -5.59 -9.33
C ALA A 118 -28.32 -5.86 -7.83
N TYR A 119 -29.59 -5.93 -7.41
CA TYR A 119 -29.96 -6.27 -6.03
C TYR A 119 -29.68 -7.74 -5.70
N ILE A 120 -30.04 -8.66 -6.59
CA ILE A 120 -29.83 -10.11 -6.39
C ILE A 120 -28.34 -10.45 -6.36
N GLN A 121 -27.53 -9.78 -7.18
CA GLN A 121 -26.08 -10.00 -7.26
C GLN A 121 -25.29 -9.18 -6.23
N PHE A 122 -25.95 -8.34 -5.44
CA PHE A 122 -25.31 -7.56 -4.39
C PHE A 122 -24.79 -8.49 -3.31
N GLN A 123 -23.47 -8.67 -3.28
CA GLN A 123 -22.80 -9.33 -2.17
C GLN A 123 -22.36 -8.25 -1.17
N ALA A 124 -22.78 -8.37 0.10
CA ALA A 124 -22.38 -7.44 1.16
C ALA A 124 -20.85 -7.41 1.32
N PRO A 125 -20.19 -6.24 1.48
CA PRO A 125 -18.73 -6.13 1.44
C PRO A 125 -18.05 -7.15 2.36
N THR A 126 -17.14 -7.94 1.79
CA THR A 126 -16.33 -8.86 2.58
C THR A 126 -15.37 -8.00 3.38
N ILE A 127 -15.17 -8.30 4.66
CA ILE A 127 -14.20 -7.56 5.48
C ILE A 127 -12.81 -7.86 4.90
N MET A 128 -12.28 -6.97 4.07
CA MET A 128 -10.91 -7.08 3.59
C MET A 128 -10.01 -6.75 4.78
N LYS A 129 -9.45 -7.80 5.39
CA LYS A 129 -8.48 -7.71 6.49
C LYS A 129 -7.08 -7.78 5.90
N GLY A 130 -6.26 -6.75 6.11
CA GLY A 130 -4.88 -6.75 5.67
C GLY A 130 -4.28 -5.35 5.61
N ILE A 131 -2.97 -5.30 5.42
CA ILE A 131 -2.23 -4.06 5.20
C ILE A 131 -2.65 -3.52 3.82
N LEU A 132 -2.96 -2.22 3.76
CA LEU A 132 -3.18 -1.52 2.50
C LEU A 132 -1.84 -1.32 1.79
N MET A 133 -1.75 -1.66 0.52
CA MET A 133 -0.49 -1.59 -0.23
C MET A 133 -0.73 -0.97 -1.61
N ILE A 134 0.25 -0.19 -2.09
CA ILE A 134 0.29 0.23 -3.49
C ILE A 134 1.14 -0.78 -4.24
N MET A 135 0.59 -1.39 -5.29
CA MET A 135 1.36 -2.16 -6.25
C MET A 135 1.74 -1.28 -7.43
N TYR A 136 3.01 -1.33 -7.81
CA TYR A 136 3.52 -0.52 -8.92
C TYR A 136 4.62 -1.25 -9.67
N TRP A 137 4.82 -0.86 -10.92
CA TRP A 137 5.95 -1.28 -11.73
C TRP A 137 6.99 -0.18 -11.78
N GLU A 138 8.24 -0.57 -11.62
CA GLU A 138 9.41 0.25 -11.89
C GLU A 138 10.16 -0.42 -13.04
N ASN A 139 10.04 0.16 -14.23
CA ASN A 139 10.47 -0.47 -15.48
C ASN A 139 9.81 -1.85 -15.66
N THR A 140 10.55 -2.93 -15.46
CA THR A 140 10.08 -4.33 -15.57
C THR A 140 9.88 -5.02 -14.23
N ASN A 141 10.21 -4.36 -13.12
CA ASN A 141 10.13 -4.97 -11.79
C ASN A 141 8.86 -4.52 -11.07
N ARG A 142 8.02 -5.48 -10.70
CA ARG A 142 6.86 -5.22 -9.85
C ARG A 142 7.32 -5.06 -8.40
N LYS A 143 6.90 -3.97 -7.77
CA LYS A 143 7.20 -3.62 -6.39
C LYS A 143 5.92 -3.28 -5.65
N TYR A 144 6.03 -3.19 -4.33
CA TYR A 144 4.92 -2.80 -3.47
C TYR A 144 5.37 -1.78 -2.43
N MET A 145 4.43 -0.98 -1.96
CA MET A 145 4.64 -0.04 -0.87
C MET A 145 3.49 -0.15 0.14
N PRO A 146 3.74 -0.59 1.39
CA PRO A 146 2.70 -0.64 2.41
C PRO A 146 2.32 0.76 2.90
N ILE A 147 1.03 0.95 3.19
CA ILE A 147 0.42 2.16 3.74
C ILE A 147 -0.06 1.82 5.15
N TYR A 148 0.64 2.32 6.16
CA TYR A 148 0.35 2.02 7.56
C TYR A 148 -0.60 3.01 8.23
N HIS A 149 -0.59 4.26 7.78
CA HIS A 149 -1.37 5.34 8.39
C HIS A 149 -2.40 5.85 7.40
N VAL A 150 -3.67 5.50 7.63
CA VAL A 150 -4.81 6.00 6.85
C VAL A 150 -5.72 6.72 7.82
N THR A 151 -6.01 8.00 7.54
CA THR A 151 -6.90 8.82 8.37
C THR A 151 -8.30 8.90 7.76
N ASP A 152 -9.32 8.94 8.61
CA ASP A 152 -10.70 9.13 8.15
C ASP A 152 -10.99 10.60 7.81
N LYS A 153 -11.59 10.82 6.65
CA LYS A 153 -12.17 12.09 6.23
C LYS A 153 -13.68 12.10 6.46
N PRO A 154 -14.26 13.27 6.78
CA PRO A 154 -15.71 13.41 6.89
C PRO A 154 -16.40 13.03 5.58
N GLN A 155 -17.62 12.49 5.70
CA GLN A 155 -18.41 12.00 4.57
C GLN A 155 -18.63 13.10 3.53
N LYS A 156 -18.44 12.76 2.26
CA LYS A 156 -18.86 13.61 1.14
C LYS A 156 -20.19 13.07 0.61
N PRO A 157 -21.27 13.87 0.57
CA PRO A 157 -22.49 13.46 -0.08
C PRO A 157 -22.18 13.26 -1.58
N LEU A 158 -22.54 12.10 -2.12
CA LEU A 158 -22.52 11.90 -3.56
C LEU A 158 -23.62 12.80 -4.14
N ARG A 159 -23.28 13.62 -5.13
CA ARG A 159 -24.27 14.40 -5.87
C ARG A 159 -25.19 13.41 -6.60
N ASN A 160 -26.50 13.58 -6.41
CA ASN A 160 -27.54 12.87 -7.15
C ASN A 160 -27.47 13.23 -8.64
#